data_AF-A0AAX2H271-F1
#
_entry.id   AF-A0AAX2H271-F1
#
_cell.length_a   1.000
_cell.length_b   1.000
_cell.length_c   1.000
_cell.angle_alpha   90.00
_cell.angle_beta   90.00
_cell.angle_gamma   90.00
#
_symmetry.space_group_name_H-M   'P 1'
#
loop_
_entity.id
_entity.type
_entity.pdbx_description
1 polymer ?
#
loop_
_entity_poly.entity_id
_entity_poly.type
_entity_poly.pdbx_seq_one_letter_code
_entity_poly.pdbx_strand_id
1 'polypeptide(L)'
;MYVKQKIVLLIAFIGGVLLTGGLQAQITVYGTLTDHNKHPLVGVRVDVEGDSIRTHTDAEGKYSLTVRRWQLVHYWIQPSRCVPITDSGTRQRIDLAEPKIVSESELEGGRCRVVYVLDGKKADARAFGKLEEEGRLHQHLVLQGAMLSALTSGQYGDARTVVLGFTEKGWRQYQRDKKRKKNVLR
;
A
#
# COMPACT_ATOMS: atom_id res chain seq x y z
N MET A 1 -38.70 39.47 32.77
CA MET A 1 -37.97 39.50 31.47
C MET A 1 -36.98 38.34 31.43
N TYR A 2 -37.39 37.20 30.89
CA TYR A 2 -36.69 35.91 31.05
C TYR A 2 -36.48 35.24 29.69
N VAL A 3 -35.73 35.87 28.78
CA VAL A 3 -35.30 35.22 27.53
C VAL A 3 -33.99 35.86 27.06
N LYS A 4 -32.84 35.47 27.61
CA LYS A 4 -31.53 35.88 27.05
C LYS A 4 -30.37 34.94 27.36
N GLN A 5 -30.64 33.66 27.65
CA GLN A 5 -29.59 32.74 28.12
C GLN A 5 -29.74 31.29 27.64
N LYS A 6 -30.28 31.05 26.43
CA LYS A 6 -30.38 29.70 25.85
C LYS A 6 -29.89 29.53 24.40
N ILE A 7 -29.49 30.61 23.72
CA ILE A 7 -29.15 30.56 22.27
C ILE A 7 -27.64 30.48 22.00
N VAL A 8 -26.79 30.86 22.96
CA VAL A 8 -25.33 30.88 22.74
C VAL A 8 -24.68 29.48 22.76
N LEU A 9 -25.37 28.47 23.32
CA LEU A 9 -24.85 27.09 23.39
C LEU A 9 -25.11 26.24 22.13
N LEU A 10 -25.97 26.69 21.21
CA LEU A 10 -26.31 25.92 20.00
C LEU A 10 -25.39 26.24 18.80
N ILE A 11 -24.76 27.41 18.79
CA ILE A 11 -23.83 27.81 17.73
C ILE A 11 -22.43 27.22 17.94
N ALA A 12 -22.06 26.90 19.19
CA ALA A 12 -20.81 26.19 19.50
C ALA A 12 -20.86 24.68 19.16
N PHE A 13 -22.04 24.10 18.95
CA PHE A 13 -22.19 22.68 18.60
C PHE A 13 -22.27 22.43 17.09
N ILE A 14 -22.74 23.42 16.31
CA ILE A 14 -22.88 23.30 14.84
C ILE A 14 -21.58 23.67 14.12
N GLY A 15 -20.71 24.50 14.72
CA GLY A 15 -19.42 24.90 14.11
C GLY A 15 -18.28 23.88 14.21
N GLY A 16 -18.42 22.83 15.03
CA GLY A 16 -17.33 21.89 15.34
C GLY A 16 -17.29 20.59 14.52
N VAL A 17 -18.28 20.34 13.64
CA VAL A 17 -18.51 19.00 13.06
C VAL A 17 -17.98 18.85 11.62
N LEU A 18 -17.42 19.88 10.99
CA LEU A 18 -17.18 19.88 9.53
C LEU A 18 -15.73 19.68 9.03
N LEU A 19 -14.77 19.30 9.88
CA LEU A 19 -13.37 19.12 9.45
C LEU A 19 -12.70 17.84 9.99
N THR A 20 -13.42 16.72 10.05
CA THR A 20 -12.81 15.39 10.27
C THR A 20 -12.75 14.56 8.98
N GLY A 21 -12.60 15.22 7.83
CA GLY A 21 -12.13 14.55 6.63
C GLY A 21 -10.62 14.41 6.73
N GLY A 22 -10.13 13.23 7.14
CA GLY A 22 -8.70 12.94 7.15
C GLY A 22 -8.11 13.19 5.77
N LEU A 23 -7.34 14.28 5.63
CA LEU A 23 -6.52 14.51 4.46
C LEU A 23 -5.37 13.50 4.55
N GLN A 24 -5.57 12.31 3.99
CA GLN A 24 -4.45 11.38 3.82
C GLN A 24 -3.35 12.08 3.02
N ALA A 25 -2.13 12.05 3.55
CA ALA A 25 -0.99 12.68 2.92
C ALA A 25 -0.82 12.12 1.50
N GLN A 26 -0.83 13.01 0.51
CA GLN A 26 -0.50 12.66 -0.87
C GLN A 26 1.00 12.40 -0.97
N ILE A 27 1.35 11.34 -1.68
CA ILE A 27 2.72 10.87 -1.89
C ILE A 27 3.01 10.99 -3.39
N THR A 28 4.10 11.67 -3.74
CA THR A 28 4.60 11.64 -5.12
C THR A 28 5.51 10.44 -5.29
N VAL A 29 5.05 9.44 -6.04
CA VAL A 29 5.88 8.33 -6.50
C VAL A 29 6.48 8.68 -7.85
N TYR A 30 7.78 8.53 -7.99
CA TYR A 30 8.50 8.86 -9.21
C TYR A 30 9.69 7.93 -9.42
N GLY A 31 10.21 7.87 -10.64
CA GLY A 31 11.39 7.07 -10.93
C GLY A 31 11.58 6.88 -12.42
N THR A 32 12.40 5.88 -12.77
CA THR A 32 12.70 5.50 -14.14
C THR A 32 12.42 4.01 -14.36
N LEU A 33 11.81 3.69 -15.50
CA LEU A 33 11.61 2.32 -15.97
C LEU A 33 12.59 2.02 -17.10
N THR A 34 13.35 0.94 -16.99
CA THR A 34 14.31 0.52 -18.01
C THR A 34 14.11 -0.94 -18.44
N ASP A 35 14.62 -1.29 -19.62
CA ASP A 35 14.78 -2.69 -20.00
C ASP A 35 15.97 -3.34 -19.25
N HIS A 36 16.24 -4.61 -19.55
CA HIS A 36 17.37 -5.36 -18.97
C HIS A 36 18.75 -4.82 -19.37
N ASN A 37 18.84 -4.08 -20.48
CA ASN A 37 20.05 -3.43 -20.99
C ASN A 37 20.20 -1.98 -20.51
N LYS A 38 19.32 -1.52 -19.61
CA LYS A 38 19.27 -0.14 -19.08
C LYS A 38 18.81 0.91 -20.09
N HIS A 39 18.20 0.51 -21.21
CA HIS A 39 17.52 1.47 -22.07
C HIS A 39 16.21 1.93 -21.44
N PRO A 40 15.86 3.22 -21.57
CA PRO A 40 14.61 3.73 -21.03
C PRO A 40 13.40 3.11 -21.74
N LEU A 41 12.39 2.74 -20.96
CA LEU A 41 11.11 2.27 -21.50
C LEU A 41 10.16 3.45 -21.67
N VAL A 42 9.83 3.79 -22.90
CA VAL A 42 9.00 4.96 -23.26
C VAL A 42 7.53 4.58 -23.38
N GLY A 43 6.62 5.44 -22.91
CA GLY A 43 5.17 5.26 -23.05
C GLY A 43 4.57 4.13 -22.21
N VAL A 44 5.32 3.59 -21.25
CA VAL A 44 4.84 2.54 -20.34
C VAL A 44 3.83 3.14 -19.37
N ARG A 45 2.68 2.49 -19.23
CA ARG A 45 1.65 2.87 -18.26
C ARG A 45 2.11 2.58 -16.83
N VAL A 46 1.88 3.55 -15.95
CA VAL A 46 1.97 3.40 -14.50
C VAL A 46 0.67 3.90 -13.88
N ASP A 47 -0.06 3.05 -13.17
CA ASP A 47 -1.39 3.36 -12.64
C ASP A 47 -1.61 2.82 -11.23
N VAL A 48 -2.61 3.38 -10.56
CA VAL A 48 -3.05 2.92 -9.24
C VAL A 48 -4.16 1.89 -9.41
N GLU A 49 -3.95 0.70 -8.86
CA GLU A 49 -4.92 -0.39 -8.96
C GLU A 49 -6.25 -0.02 -8.26
N GLY A 50 -7.35 -0.15 -9.00
CA GLY A 50 -8.69 0.20 -8.52
C GLY A 50 -9.01 1.70 -8.50
N ASP A 51 -8.17 2.53 -9.12
CA ASP A 51 -8.37 3.98 -9.27
C ASP A 51 -8.26 4.40 -10.76
N SER A 52 -8.60 5.66 -11.05
CA SER A 52 -8.44 6.30 -12.35
C SER A 52 -7.10 7.01 -12.53
N ILE A 53 -6.31 7.10 -11.45
CA ILE A 53 -5.02 7.78 -11.41
C ILE A 53 -3.97 6.98 -12.19
N ARG A 54 -3.38 7.61 -13.21
CA ARG A 54 -2.36 7.00 -14.08
C ARG A 54 -1.45 8.04 -14.72
N THR A 55 -0.27 7.59 -15.14
CA THR A 55 0.71 8.34 -15.93
C THR A 55 1.36 7.40 -16.96
N HIS A 56 2.19 7.95 -17.84
CA HIS A 56 3.04 7.17 -18.76
C HIS A 56 4.48 7.66 -18.65
N THR A 57 5.44 6.77 -18.91
CA THR A 57 6.85 7.16 -18.94
C THR A 57 7.19 8.06 -20.13
N ASP A 58 8.07 9.03 -19.92
CA ASP A 58 8.59 9.94 -20.94
C ASP A 58 9.71 9.30 -21.80
N ALA A 59 10.36 10.10 -22.65
CA ALA A 59 11.43 9.66 -23.55
C ALA A 59 12.68 9.15 -22.80
N GLU A 60 12.91 9.63 -21.58
CA GLU A 60 13.97 9.16 -20.69
C GLU A 60 13.51 8.02 -19.77
N GLY A 61 12.30 7.48 -19.99
CA GLY A 61 11.71 6.41 -19.21
C GLY A 61 11.26 6.86 -17.82
N LYS A 62 11.22 8.16 -17.54
CA LYS A 62 10.84 8.69 -16.23
C LYS A 62 9.33 8.81 -16.11
N TYR A 63 8.84 8.70 -14.89
CA TYR A 63 7.43 8.90 -14.57
C TYR A 63 7.28 9.61 -13.22
N SER A 64 6.10 10.18 -13.01
CA SER A 64 5.68 10.73 -11.73
C SER A 64 4.17 10.57 -11.58
N LEU A 65 3.73 10.12 -10.40
CA LEU A 65 2.34 9.80 -10.08
C LEU A 65 2.03 10.23 -8.63
N THR A 66 0.87 10.83 -8.40
CA THR A 66 0.42 11.16 -7.04
C THR A 66 -0.49 10.06 -6.51
N VAL A 67 -0.15 9.51 -5.37
CA VAL A 67 -0.84 8.37 -4.75
C VAL A 67 -1.06 8.63 -3.26
N ARG A 68 -1.74 7.72 -2.58
CA ARG A 68 -1.88 7.67 -1.12
C ARG A 68 -1.17 6.45 -0.57
N ARG A 69 -0.81 6.52 0.71
CA ARG A 69 -0.29 5.34 1.43
C ARG A 69 -1.30 4.18 1.33
N TRP A 70 -0.78 2.97 1.31
CA TRP A 70 -1.45 1.69 1.14
C TRP A 70 -2.01 1.42 -0.25
N GLN A 71 -2.02 2.39 -1.17
CA GLN A 71 -2.38 2.12 -2.55
C GLN A 71 -1.34 1.22 -3.23
N LEU A 72 -1.78 0.52 -4.27
CA LEU A 72 -0.97 -0.39 -5.06
C LEU A 72 -0.69 0.24 -6.42
N VAL A 73 0.59 0.47 -6.74
CA VAL A 73 1.00 1.01 -8.04
C VAL A 73 1.39 -0.14 -8.95
N HIS A 74 0.75 -0.22 -10.12
CA HIS A 74 1.01 -1.18 -11.19
C HIS A 74 1.88 -0.52 -12.27
N TYR A 75 3.00 -1.17 -12.56
CA TYR A 75 3.92 -0.84 -13.64
C TYR A 75 3.75 -1.87 -14.75
N TRP A 76 3.27 -1.43 -15.92
CA TRP A 76 2.99 -2.27 -17.09
C TRP A 76 4.26 -2.58 -17.90
N ILE A 77 5.31 -3.01 -17.20
CA ILE A 77 6.53 -3.58 -17.78
C ILE A 77 6.40 -5.10 -17.92
N GLN A 78 7.40 -5.78 -18.50
CA GLN A 78 7.43 -7.22 -18.70
C GLN A 78 8.49 -7.93 -17.82
N PRO A 79 8.07 -8.84 -16.92
CA PRO A 79 6.70 -9.07 -16.46
C PRO A 79 6.20 -7.88 -15.61
N SER A 80 4.88 -7.72 -15.53
CA SER A 80 4.26 -6.64 -14.76
C SER A 80 4.73 -6.64 -13.31
N ARG A 81 4.92 -5.43 -12.77
CA ARG A 81 5.33 -5.22 -11.37
C ARG A 81 4.28 -4.43 -10.63
N CYS A 82 4.03 -4.80 -9.39
CA CYS A 82 3.18 -4.03 -8.49
C CYS A 82 3.89 -3.75 -7.19
N VAL A 83 3.80 -2.52 -6.71
CA VAL A 83 4.46 -2.06 -5.48
C VAL A 83 3.42 -1.43 -4.55
N PRO A 84 3.20 -2.00 -3.35
CA PRO A 84 2.38 -1.34 -2.34
C PRO A 84 3.13 -0.14 -1.76
N ILE A 85 2.45 0.99 -1.65
CA ILE A 85 3.03 2.23 -1.13
C ILE A 85 2.91 2.23 0.38
N THR A 86 3.94 1.79 1.08
CA THR A 86 3.90 1.63 2.54
C THR A 86 4.65 2.71 3.31
N ASP A 87 5.39 3.59 2.64
CA ASP A 87 6.12 4.67 3.29
C ASP A 87 5.19 5.87 3.57
N SER A 88 5.43 6.58 4.68
CA SER A 88 4.68 7.79 5.04
C SER A 88 5.33 9.09 4.55
N GLY A 89 6.39 8.99 3.75
CA GLY A 89 7.07 10.15 3.18
C GLY A 89 6.22 10.85 2.12
N THR A 90 6.52 12.12 1.86
CA THR A 90 5.82 12.90 0.80
C THR A 90 6.28 12.55 -0.61
N ARG A 91 7.44 11.89 -0.73
CA ARG A 91 8.04 11.48 -2.00
C ARG A 91 8.69 10.12 -1.86
N GLN A 92 8.48 9.26 -2.85
CA GLN A 92 9.10 7.94 -2.92
C GLN A 92 9.68 7.70 -4.32
N ARG A 93 10.96 7.33 -4.38
CA ARG A 93 11.62 6.99 -5.63
C ARG A 93 11.55 5.47 -5.85
N ILE A 94 11.00 5.05 -6.98
CA ILE A 94 10.89 3.64 -7.36
C ILE A 94 11.41 3.49 -8.80
N ASP A 95 12.66 3.06 -8.92
CA ASP A 95 13.26 2.69 -10.20
C ASP A 95 13.08 1.19 -10.43
N LEU A 96 12.63 0.80 -11.62
CA LEU A 96 12.44 -0.61 -11.97
C LEU A 96 13.11 -0.92 -13.30
N ALA A 97 13.64 -2.13 -13.40
CA ALA A 97 14.16 -2.67 -14.64
C ALA A 97 13.42 -3.95 -14.98
N GLU A 98 13.07 -4.14 -16.26
CA GLU A 98 12.67 -5.45 -16.76
C GLU A 98 13.84 -6.42 -16.57
N PRO A 99 13.58 -7.63 -16.04
CA PRO A 99 14.59 -8.66 -16.01
C PRO A 99 14.88 -9.14 -17.44
N LYS A 100 16.05 -9.73 -17.64
CA LYS A 100 16.27 -10.55 -18.82
C LYS A 100 15.36 -11.78 -18.70
N ILE A 101 14.42 -11.92 -19.63
CA ILE A 101 13.48 -13.05 -19.64
C ILE A 101 14.20 -14.24 -20.27
N VAL A 102 14.25 -15.35 -19.53
CA VAL A 102 14.97 -16.58 -19.93
C VAL A 102 13.98 -17.73 -20.16
N SER A 103 12.74 -17.65 -19.65
CA SER A 103 11.67 -18.61 -19.96
C SER A 103 10.25 -18.03 -19.94
N GLU A 104 9.34 -18.68 -20.68
CA GLU A 104 7.91 -18.30 -20.76
C GLU A 104 7.18 -18.37 -19.41
N SER A 105 7.62 -19.25 -18.51
CA SER A 105 7.12 -19.34 -17.12
C SER A 105 7.41 -18.07 -16.29
N GLU A 106 8.41 -17.26 -16.66
CA GLU A 106 8.70 -15.99 -16.00
C GLU A 106 7.71 -14.88 -16.41
N LEU A 107 7.10 -15.02 -17.59
CA LEU A 107 6.06 -14.13 -18.11
C LEU A 107 4.70 -14.37 -17.41
N GLU A 108 4.31 -15.62 -17.18
CA GLU A 108 3.06 -15.98 -16.50
C GLU A 108 2.99 -15.47 -15.05
N GLY A 109 4.16 -15.17 -14.47
CA GLY A 109 4.31 -14.54 -13.17
C GLY A 109 3.79 -13.11 -13.07
N GLY A 110 3.42 -12.46 -14.17
CA GLY A 110 3.03 -11.04 -14.25
C GLY A 110 1.72 -10.64 -13.55
N ARG A 111 1.02 -11.56 -12.89
CA ARG A 111 -0.21 -11.19 -12.15
C ARG A 111 0.16 -10.48 -10.84
N CYS A 112 -0.26 -9.22 -10.72
CA CYS A 112 -0.18 -8.48 -9.48
C CYS A 112 -1.01 -9.18 -8.39
N ARG A 113 -0.33 -9.70 -7.37
CA ARG A 113 -0.95 -10.39 -6.24
C ARG A 113 -0.30 -9.91 -4.95
N VAL A 114 -0.78 -8.76 -4.50
CA VAL A 114 -0.50 -8.23 -3.17
C VAL A 114 -1.69 -8.53 -2.27
N VAL A 115 -1.44 -9.12 -1.11
CA VAL A 115 -2.49 -9.39 -0.13
C VAL A 115 -2.29 -8.50 1.08
N TYR A 116 -3.34 -7.81 1.48
CA TYR A 116 -3.39 -7.02 2.71
C TYR A 116 -3.97 -7.86 3.84
N VAL A 117 -3.38 -7.80 5.03
CA VAL A 117 -3.79 -8.58 6.20
C VAL A 117 -3.76 -7.70 7.43
N LEU A 118 -4.90 -7.57 8.13
CA LEU A 118 -5.01 -6.86 9.40
C LEU A 118 -5.26 -7.84 10.54
N ASP A 119 -4.38 -7.82 11.55
CA ASP A 119 -4.49 -8.67 12.74
C ASP A 119 -4.74 -10.16 12.39
N GLY A 120 -4.05 -10.67 11.35
CA GLY A 120 -4.15 -12.05 10.85
C GLY A 120 -5.26 -12.29 9.82
N LYS A 121 -6.19 -11.35 9.62
CA LYS A 121 -7.32 -11.50 8.68
C LYS A 121 -7.07 -10.77 7.38
N LYS A 122 -7.41 -11.38 6.24
CA LYS A 122 -7.38 -10.69 4.93
C LYS A 122 -8.20 -9.39 5.00
N ALA A 123 -7.66 -8.34 4.40
CA ALA A 123 -8.22 -7.00 4.35
C ALA A 123 -7.96 -6.37 2.97
N ASP A 124 -8.43 -5.15 2.77
CA ASP A 124 -8.05 -4.32 1.62
C ASP A 124 -7.16 -3.14 2.06
N ALA A 125 -6.55 -2.47 1.09
CA ALA A 125 -5.71 -1.29 1.30
C ALA A 125 -6.43 -0.15 2.04
N ARG A 126 -7.73 0.03 1.78
CA ARG A 126 -8.53 1.09 2.41
C ARG A 126 -8.68 0.88 3.91
N ALA A 127 -8.81 -0.38 4.36
CA ALA A 127 -8.88 -0.70 5.77
C ALA A 127 -7.60 -0.29 6.53
N PHE A 128 -6.43 -0.39 5.90
CA PHE A 128 -5.17 0.12 6.46
C PHE A 128 -5.21 1.64 6.61
N GLY A 129 -5.58 2.34 5.55
CA GLY A 129 -5.70 3.81 5.55
C GLY A 129 -6.66 4.31 6.63
N LYS A 130 -7.80 3.65 6.80
CA LYS A 130 -8.77 3.97 7.85
C LYS A 130 -8.20 3.78 9.25
N LEU A 131 -7.52 2.65 9.52
CA LEU A 131 -6.92 2.43 10.84
C LEU A 131 -5.79 3.42 11.12
N GLU A 132 -5.04 3.83 10.11
CA GLU A 132 -4.01 4.85 10.23
C GLU A 132 -4.61 6.22 10.57
N GLU A 133 -5.64 6.66 9.87
CA GLU A 133 -6.36 7.92 10.15
C GLU A 133 -6.94 7.94 11.57
N GLU A 134 -7.45 6.79 12.04
CA GLU A 134 -7.97 6.64 13.40
C GLU A 134 -6.88 6.52 14.48
N GLY A 135 -5.58 6.50 14.11
CA GLY A 135 -4.46 6.31 15.04
C GLY A 135 -4.39 4.90 15.65
N ARG A 136 -5.05 3.91 15.01
CA ARG A 136 -5.20 2.53 15.49
C ARG A 136 -4.30 1.53 14.79
N LEU A 137 -3.71 1.90 13.64
CA LEU A 137 -2.65 1.13 13.00
C LEU A 137 -1.35 1.34 13.78
N HIS A 138 -0.94 0.32 14.55
CA HIS A 138 0.20 0.39 15.44
C HIS A 138 1.52 0.03 14.75
N GLN A 139 1.52 -1.02 13.94
CA GLN A 139 2.71 -1.51 13.23
C GLN A 139 2.30 -2.12 11.89
N HIS A 140 3.21 -2.11 10.92
CA HIS A 140 3.05 -2.89 9.68
C HIS A 140 4.36 -3.59 9.30
N LEU A 141 4.25 -4.61 8.44
CA LEU A 141 5.36 -5.36 7.86
C LEU A 141 5.05 -5.65 6.40
N VAL A 142 6.07 -5.66 5.54
CA VAL A 142 5.95 -6.10 4.14
C VAL A 142 6.72 -7.40 3.99
N LEU A 143 6.03 -8.48 3.60
CA LEU A 143 6.60 -9.80 3.38
C LEU A 143 6.69 -10.10 1.89
N GLN A 144 7.87 -10.50 1.43
CA GLN A 144 8.14 -10.89 0.04
C GLN A 144 9.10 -12.08 0.01
N GLY A 145 9.11 -12.82 -1.11
CA GLY A 145 10.08 -13.89 -1.37
C GLY A 145 10.11 -14.97 -0.29
N ALA A 146 11.32 -15.43 0.08
CA ALA A 146 11.50 -16.50 1.06
C ALA A 146 10.89 -16.18 2.44
N MET A 147 10.88 -14.91 2.84
CA MET A 147 10.31 -14.49 4.13
C MET A 147 8.79 -14.67 4.14
N LEU A 148 8.13 -14.44 3.01
CA LEU A 148 6.70 -14.69 2.86
C LEU A 148 6.36 -16.18 3.04
N SER A 149 7.06 -17.05 2.31
CA SER A 149 6.86 -18.51 2.37
C SER A 149 7.09 -19.04 3.79
N ALA A 150 8.15 -18.59 4.46
CA ALA A 150 8.52 -19.04 5.79
C ALA A 150 7.49 -18.66 6.87
N LEU A 151 6.88 -17.47 6.79
CA LEU A 151 6.01 -16.94 7.84
C LEU A 151 4.53 -17.26 7.66
N THR A 152 4.11 -17.57 6.42
CA THR A 152 2.69 -17.78 6.09
C THR A 152 2.34 -19.24 5.83
N SER A 153 3.34 -20.11 5.69
CA SER A 153 3.13 -21.52 5.33
C SER A 153 2.21 -21.70 4.10
N GLY A 154 2.26 -20.76 3.14
CA GLY A 154 1.42 -20.80 1.93
C GLY A 154 -0.04 -20.36 2.13
N GLN A 155 -0.42 -19.83 3.29
CA GLN A 155 -1.79 -19.39 3.60
C GLN A 155 -2.37 -18.36 2.62
N TYR A 156 -1.51 -17.60 1.94
CA TYR A 156 -1.91 -16.59 0.96
C TYR A 156 -1.68 -17.03 -0.49
N GLY A 157 -1.60 -18.36 -0.73
CA GLY A 157 -1.49 -18.94 -2.06
C GLY A 157 -0.22 -18.47 -2.79
N ASP A 158 -0.40 -17.99 -4.01
CA ASP A 158 0.67 -17.48 -4.88
C ASP A 158 0.89 -15.97 -4.79
N ALA A 159 0.46 -15.34 -3.68
CA ALA A 159 0.81 -13.97 -3.38
C ALA A 159 2.33 -13.78 -3.43
N ARG A 160 2.79 -12.72 -4.10
CA ARG A 160 4.21 -12.35 -4.16
C ARG A 160 4.61 -11.38 -3.06
N THR A 161 3.63 -10.60 -2.60
CA THR A 161 3.78 -9.64 -1.52
C THR A 161 2.60 -9.78 -0.57
N VAL A 162 2.87 -9.76 0.73
CA VAL A 162 1.85 -9.63 1.77
C VAL A 162 2.18 -8.43 2.64
N VAL A 163 1.24 -7.48 2.73
CA VAL A 163 1.33 -6.34 3.64
C VAL A 163 0.55 -6.70 4.90
N LEU A 164 1.26 -6.85 6.02
CA LEU A 164 0.68 -7.10 7.33
C LEU A 164 0.52 -5.78 8.06
N GLY A 165 -0.64 -5.53 8.63
CA GLY A 165 -0.92 -4.42 9.53
C GLY A 165 -1.45 -4.93 10.85
N PHE A 166 -1.10 -4.23 11.92
CA PHE A 166 -1.40 -4.63 13.28
C PHE A 166 -1.99 -3.47 14.06
N THR A 167 -3.08 -3.74 14.76
CA THR A 167 -3.45 -2.94 15.93
C THR A 167 -2.48 -3.25 17.08
N GLU A 168 -2.50 -2.46 18.14
CA GLU A 168 -1.65 -2.74 19.31
C GLU A 168 -1.90 -4.15 19.89
N LYS A 169 -3.17 -4.56 19.97
CA LYS A 169 -3.55 -5.91 20.43
C LYS A 169 -3.03 -6.98 19.47
N GLY A 170 -3.19 -6.77 18.16
CA GLY A 170 -2.71 -7.71 17.15
C GLY A 170 -1.19 -7.84 17.15
N TRP A 171 -0.46 -6.74 17.33
CA TRP A 171 1.00 -6.76 17.42
C TRP A 171 1.49 -7.55 18.62
N ARG A 172 0.88 -7.35 19.80
CA ARG A 172 1.19 -8.15 20.99
C ARG A 172 0.91 -9.64 20.77
N GLN A 173 -0.16 -9.98 20.04
CA GLN A 173 -0.45 -11.37 19.69
C GLN A 173 0.59 -11.96 18.73
N TYR A 174 0.91 -11.25 17.65
CA TYR A 174 1.95 -11.61 16.68
C TYR A 174 3.29 -11.90 17.38
N GLN A 175 3.73 -11.03 18.29
CA GLN A 175 4.97 -11.22 19.03
C GLN A 175 4.94 -12.47 19.93
N ARG A 176 3.79 -12.79 20.55
CA ARG A 176 3.63 -14.02 21.34
C ARG A 176 3.71 -15.27 20.47
N ASP A 177 3.04 -15.28 19.32
CA ASP A 177 2.98 -16.45 18.45
C ASP A 177 4.34 -16.73 17.79
N LYS A 178 5.05 -15.66 17.38
CA LYS A 178 6.43 -15.73 16.90
C LYS A 178 7.37 -16.37 17.92
N LYS A 179 7.32 -15.95 19.19
CA LYS A 179 8.11 -16.54 20.28
C LYS A 179 7.80 -18.02 20.51
N ARG A 180 6.55 -18.43 20.32
CA ARG A 180 6.08 -19.81 20.51
C ARG A 180 6.32 -20.72 19.30
N LYS A 181 6.95 -20.23 18.23
CA LYS A 181 7.11 -20.94 16.94
C LYS A 181 5.76 -21.47 16.39
N LYS A 182 4.65 -20.82 16.74
CA LYS A 182 3.34 -21.12 16.14
C LYS A 182 3.26 -20.41 14.80
N ASN A 183 2.45 -20.93 13.87
CA ASN A 183 2.11 -20.18 12.66
C ASN A 183 1.53 -18.84 13.06
N VAL A 184 2.26 -17.77 12.73
CA VAL A 184 2.10 -16.43 13.32
C VAL A 184 0.91 -15.68 12.71
N LEU A 185 0.30 -16.23 11.66
CA LEU A 185 -0.69 -15.54 10.82
C LEU A 185 -2.01 -16.33 10.63
N ARG A 186 -2.32 -17.27 11.54
CA ARG A 186 -3.60 -18.02 11.53
C ARG A 186 -4.84 -17.12 11.53
#